data_AF-A0A165YCI2-F1
#
_entry.id   AF-A0A165YCI2-F1
#
_cell.length_a   1.000
_cell.length_b   1.000
_cell.length_c   1.000
_cell.angle_alpha   90.00
_cell.angle_beta   90.00
_cell.angle_gamma   90.00
#
_symmetry.space_group_name_H-M   'P 1'
#
loop_
_entity.id
_entity.type
_entity.pdbx_description
1 polymer ?
#
loop_
_entity_poly.entity_id
_entity_poly.type
_entity_poly.pdbx_seq_one_letter_code
_entity_poly.pdbx_strand_id
1 'polypeptide(L)'
;MFPITCNAIGDIIAVVQIIRDMIVALNDAHGAAEEYKQFIYVLKALGTVLGEVYDLAKAAQNESLCHAVLEEVQHCCIDINDAHDNITNFEKLEETSTARTTRGARAGLIMTKLRWHFMRASDAAKYAKRFTESHHRLNTYIGLLSHHSTSQLLGEHRYEAHQVTYESRALRQAAEEFKTIALSALQQVSLQSRQQIVEQALTRLFFASPEDRRVASRVQRVTDMIFDSLSPHTPVAQRERFLSLLAPVLIVGAALVAHTHVSSHWHSTLFLPAICALLVQVLWLQSSTPLYPGFSCENAILLADFFGETITVPFQFCRSSEMFHSLLDLLYSDYDEDARKFVRLRLYELYLGGTSQLVSSSNWSRCILPGTCLEMGIVLIPQAHSDAMCP
;
A
#
# COMPACT_ATOMS: atom_id res chain seq x y z
N MET A 1 -29.39 -29.58 26.32
CA MET A 1 -28.76 -28.75 25.28
C MET A 1 -29.09 -27.31 25.61
N PHE A 2 -28.09 -26.46 25.84
CA PHE A 2 -28.34 -25.02 26.06
C PHE A 2 -28.52 -24.35 24.69
N PRO A 3 -29.60 -23.58 24.46
CA PRO A 3 -29.76 -22.87 23.19
C PRO A 3 -28.64 -21.84 23.08
N ILE A 4 -27.81 -21.95 22.04
CA ILE A 4 -26.79 -20.96 21.75
C ILE A 4 -27.49 -19.78 21.09
N THR A 5 -27.73 -18.74 21.88
CA THR A 5 -28.16 -17.44 21.38
C THR A 5 -26.91 -16.71 20.91
N CYS A 6 -26.64 -16.65 19.60
CA CYS A 6 -25.46 -16.00 19.01
C CYS A 6 -25.54 -14.46 19.13
N ASN A 7 -25.64 -13.93 20.34
CA ASN A 7 -25.76 -12.49 20.63
C ASN A 7 -24.42 -11.86 21.00
N ALA A 8 -23.39 -12.67 21.25
CA ALA A 8 -22.06 -12.20 21.62
C ALA A 8 -20.99 -12.85 20.74
N ILE A 9 -19.87 -12.12 20.58
CA ILE A 9 -18.66 -12.58 19.88
C ILE A 9 -18.16 -13.94 20.43
N GLY A 10 -18.37 -14.22 21.71
CA GLY A 10 -18.03 -15.51 22.33
C GLY A 10 -18.82 -16.72 21.79
N ASP A 11 -20.03 -16.50 21.26
CA ASP A 11 -20.90 -17.58 20.76
C ASP A 11 -20.38 -18.15 19.44
N ILE A 12 -19.65 -17.35 18.64
CA ILE A 12 -19.05 -17.79 17.39
C ILE A 12 -18.04 -18.91 17.64
N ILE A 13 -17.25 -18.80 18.71
CA ILE A 13 -16.28 -19.83 19.10
C ILE A 13 -17.00 -21.13 19.49
N ALA A 14 -18.11 -21.03 20.23
CA ALA A 14 -18.92 -22.19 20.59
C ALA A 14 -19.50 -22.88 19.35
N VAL A 15 -19.93 -22.13 18.34
CA VAL A 15 -20.42 -22.66 17.06
C VAL A 15 -19.31 -23.37 16.30
N VAL A 16 -18.11 -22.80 16.23
CA VAL A 16 -16.94 -23.45 15.63
C VAL A 16 -16.61 -24.77 16.34
N GLN A 17 -16.78 -24.82 17.67
CA GLN A 17 -16.62 -26.03 18.45
C GLN A 17 -17.65 -27.10 18.05
N ILE A 18 -18.93 -26.74 17.91
CA ILE A 18 -19.99 -27.67 17.45
C ILE A 18 -19.69 -28.19 16.04
N ILE A 19 -19.29 -27.32 15.12
CA ILE A 19 -18.89 -27.72 13.77
C ILE A 19 -17.77 -28.77 13.83
N ARG A 20 -16.78 -28.57 14.69
CA ARG A 20 -15.67 -29.51 14.89
C ARG A 20 -16.16 -30.85 15.43
N ASP A 21 -17.04 -30.85 16.42
CA ASP A 21 -17.61 -32.07 17.01
C ASP A 21 -18.45 -32.84 15.98
N MET A 22 -19.24 -32.14 15.17
CA MET A 22 -19.97 -32.74 14.03
C MET A 22 -19.01 -33.36 13.02
N ILE A 23 -17.91 -32.68 12.66
CA ILE A 23 -16.91 -33.22 11.72
C ILE A 23 -16.27 -34.49 12.28
N VAL A 24 -15.95 -34.55 13.58
CA VAL A 24 -15.38 -35.75 14.21
C VAL A 24 -16.39 -36.90 14.16
N ALA A 25 -17.62 -36.67 14.63
CA ALA A 25 -18.69 -37.68 14.59
C ALA A 25 -18.98 -38.20 13.17
N LEU A 26 -18.93 -37.31 12.17
CA LEU A 26 -19.13 -37.67 10.77
C LEU A 26 -17.96 -38.46 10.17
N ASN A 27 -16.71 -38.19 10.56
CA ASN A 27 -15.53 -38.94 10.09
C ASN A 27 -15.47 -40.36 10.67
N ASP A 28 -15.93 -40.54 11.91
CA ASP A 28 -15.92 -41.85 12.56
C ASP A 28 -16.87 -42.85 11.88
N ALA A 29 -17.90 -42.35 11.19
CA ALA A 29 -18.80 -43.13 10.34
C ALA A 29 -18.13 -43.54 8.99
N HIS A 30 -17.15 -44.44 9.06
CA HIS A 30 -16.39 -44.93 7.89
C HIS A 30 -17.28 -45.59 6.83
N GLY A 31 -17.15 -45.15 5.57
CA GLY A 31 -17.87 -45.68 4.40
C GLY A 31 -18.95 -44.78 3.81
N ALA A 32 -18.99 -43.51 4.22
CA ALA A 32 -20.04 -42.57 3.83
C ALA A 32 -20.05 -42.23 2.33
N ALA A 33 -21.25 -42.01 1.81
CA ALA A 33 -21.54 -41.49 0.47
C ALA A 33 -20.74 -40.21 0.16
N GLU A 34 -20.49 -39.92 -1.12
CA GLU A 34 -19.73 -38.75 -1.56
C GLU A 34 -20.32 -37.43 -1.02
N GLU A 35 -21.64 -37.40 -0.86
CA GLU A 35 -22.42 -36.29 -0.31
C GLU A 35 -22.02 -35.96 1.13
N TYR A 36 -21.60 -36.94 1.94
CA TYR A 36 -21.10 -36.69 3.29
C TYR A 36 -19.71 -36.11 3.30
N LYS A 37 -18.84 -36.58 2.42
CA LYS A 37 -17.49 -36.01 2.30
C LYS A 37 -17.60 -34.55 1.88
N GLN A 38 -18.50 -34.26 0.94
CA GLN A 38 -18.82 -32.89 0.54
C GLN A 38 -19.37 -32.08 1.71
N PHE A 39 -20.29 -32.64 2.51
CA PHE A 39 -20.81 -31.97 3.69
C PHE A 39 -19.73 -31.66 4.74
N ILE A 40 -18.86 -32.63 5.05
CA ILE A 40 -17.71 -32.45 5.96
C ILE A 40 -16.77 -31.37 5.42
N TYR A 41 -16.50 -31.35 4.11
CA TYR A 41 -15.67 -30.32 3.49
C TYR A 41 -16.28 -28.93 3.66
N VAL A 42 -17.59 -28.79 3.42
CA VAL A 42 -18.30 -27.51 3.57
C VAL A 42 -18.30 -27.06 5.03
N LEU A 43 -18.53 -27.97 5.99
CA LEU A 43 -18.45 -27.66 7.43
C LEU A 43 -17.05 -27.18 7.83
N LYS A 44 -15.99 -27.80 7.32
CA LYS A 44 -14.61 -27.34 7.57
C LYS A 44 -14.38 -25.93 7.04
N ALA A 45 -14.78 -25.66 5.79
CA ALA A 45 -14.64 -24.34 5.19
C ALA A 45 -15.43 -23.27 5.97
N LEU A 46 -16.65 -23.60 6.38
CA LEU A 46 -17.50 -22.72 7.18
C LEU A 46 -16.88 -22.41 8.55
N GLY A 47 -16.31 -23.41 9.23
CA GLY A 47 -15.61 -23.21 10.51
C GLY A 47 -14.42 -22.27 10.38
N THR A 48 -13.63 -22.40 9.30
CA THR A 48 -12.52 -21.48 9.01
C THR A 48 -13.02 -20.05 8.79
N VAL A 49 -14.03 -19.87 7.94
CA VAL A 49 -14.60 -18.55 7.64
C VAL A 49 -15.21 -17.89 8.88
N LEU A 50 -15.91 -18.64 9.74
CA LEU A 50 -16.43 -18.10 11.00
C LEU A 50 -15.31 -17.63 11.94
N GLY A 51 -14.15 -18.30 11.94
CA GLY A 51 -12.96 -17.87 12.66
C GLY A 51 -12.41 -16.54 12.12
N GLU A 52 -12.26 -16.41 10.81
CA GLU A 52 -11.79 -15.16 10.18
C GLU A 52 -12.77 -13.99 10.39
N VAL A 53 -14.07 -14.25 10.28
CA VAL A 53 -15.13 -13.28 10.58
C VAL A 53 -15.03 -12.80 12.03
N TYR A 54 -14.79 -13.69 12.98
CA TYR A 54 -14.61 -13.33 14.38
C TYR A 54 -13.43 -12.37 14.57
N ASP A 55 -12.27 -12.69 14.00
CA ASP A 55 -11.06 -11.88 14.15
C ASP A 55 -11.25 -10.49 13.52
N LEU A 56 -11.87 -10.43 12.35
CA LEU A 56 -12.16 -9.17 11.65
C LEU A 56 -13.22 -8.33 12.36
N ALA A 57 -14.33 -8.93 12.79
CA ALA A 57 -15.40 -8.21 13.49
C ALA A 57 -14.91 -7.64 14.83
N LYS A 58 -14.00 -8.35 15.51
CA LYS A 58 -13.37 -7.86 16.75
C LYS A 58 -12.45 -6.67 16.53
N ALA A 59 -11.78 -6.60 15.38
CA ALA A 59 -10.89 -5.49 15.03
C ALA A 59 -11.63 -4.29 14.39
N ALA A 60 -12.80 -4.52 13.81
CA ALA A 60 -13.55 -3.51 13.09
C ALA A 60 -14.21 -2.49 14.02
N GLN A 61 -14.15 -1.21 13.62
CA GLN A 61 -14.79 -0.09 14.35
C GLN A 61 -16.23 0.19 13.86
N ASN A 62 -16.63 -0.39 12.72
CA ASN A 62 -17.94 -0.13 12.11
C ASN A 62 -19.02 -1.01 12.72
N GLU A 63 -19.74 -0.47 13.71
CA GLU A 63 -20.82 -1.17 14.43
C GLU A 63 -21.92 -1.69 13.50
N SER A 64 -22.29 -0.94 12.46
CA SER A 64 -23.35 -1.35 11.53
C SER A 64 -22.98 -2.58 10.71
N LEU A 65 -21.74 -2.66 10.24
CA LEU A 65 -21.25 -3.80 9.47
C LEU A 65 -21.02 -5.01 10.37
N CYS A 66 -20.51 -4.78 11.59
CA CYS A 66 -20.42 -5.82 12.61
C CYS A 66 -21.80 -6.39 12.97
N HIS A 67 -22.84 -5.57 13.06
CA HIS A 67 -24.20 -6.03 13.31
C HIS A 67 -24.71 -6.93 12.17
N ALA A 68 -24.57 -6.51 10.91
CA ALA A 68 -24.98 -7.32 9.76
C ALA A 68 -24.23 -8.67 9.69
N VAL A 69 -22.96 -8.67 10.07
CA VAL A 69 -22.15 -9.88 10.19
C VAL A 69 -22.69 -10.80 11.29
N LEU A 70 -23.01 -10.26 12.46
CA LEU A 70 -23.56 -11.03 13.57
C LEU A 70 -24.93 -11.63 13.24
N GLU A 71 -25.79 -10.90 12.54
CA GLU A 71 -27.08 -11.43 12.04
C GLU A 71 -26.87 -12.61 11.08
N GLU A 72 -25.90 -12.52 10.17
CA GLU A 72 -25.58 -13.62 9.25
C GLU A 72 -25.00 -14.82 10.00
N VAL A 73 -24.13 -14.59 10.99
CA VAL A 73 -23.62 -15.66 11.86
C VAL A 73 -24.76 -16.30 12.64
N GLN A 74 -25.73 -15.52 13.13
CA GLN A 74 -26.90 -16.05 13.82
C GLN A 74 -27.75 -16.96 12.91
N HIS A 75 -27.97 -16.57 11.65
CA HIS A 75 -28.64 -17.44 10.67
C HIS A 75 -27.87 -18.75 10.46
N CYS A 76 -26.54 -18.66 10.35
CA CYS A 76 -25.67 -19.82 10.26
C CYS A 76 -25.78 -20.72 11.51
N CYS A 77 -25.83 -20.14 12.71
CA CYS A 77 -26.03 -20.87 13.97
C CYS A 77 -27.35 -21.66 13.96
N ILE A 78 -28.44 -21.07 13.46
CA ILE A 78 -29.74 -21.74 13.35
C ILE A 78 -29.63 -22.97 12.43
N ASP A 79 -29.05 -22.80 11.24
CA ASP A 79 -28.87 -23.93 10.32
C ASP A 79 -27.94 -25.03 10.88
N ILE A 80 -26.90 -24.66 11.64
CA ILE A 80 -25.99 -25.61 12.32
C ILE A 80 -26.73 -26.37 13.42
N ASN A 81 -27.51 -25.70 14.25
CA ASN A 81 -28.31 -26.34 15.29
C ASN A 81 -29.36 -27.27 14.68
N ASP A 82 -30.05 -26.84 13.62
CA ASP A 82 -30.99 -27.69 12.88
C ASP A 82 -30.30 -28.93 12.31
N ALA A 83 -29.10 -28.78 11.73
CA ALA A 83 -28.33 -29.91 11.22
C ALA A 83 -27.89 -30.85 12.36
N HIS A 84 -27.43 -30.30 13.47
CA HIS A 84 -27.01 -31.04 14.65
C HIS A 84 -28.16 -31.80 15.31
N ASP A 85 -29.32 -31.16 15.50
CA ASP A 85 -30.52 -31.79 16.07
C ASP A 85 -31.04 -32.92 15.20
N ASN A 86 -30.99 -32.74 13.88
CA ASN A 86 -31.29 -33.84 12.97
C ASN A 86 -30.31 -34.99 13.16
N ILE A 87 -28.99 -34.74 13.17
CA ILE A 87 -27.97 -35.80 13.36
C ILE A 87 -28.15 -36.54 14.71
N THR A 88 -28.30 -35.82 15.82
CA THR A 88 -28.39 -36.42 17.16
C THR A 88 -29.70 -37.17 17.42
N ASN A 89 -30.82 -36.72 16.84
CA ASN A 89 -32.08 -37.46 16.92
C ASN A 89 -32.00 -38.83 16.21
N PHE A 90 -31.12 -38.95 15.21
CA PHE A 90 -30.88 -40.24 14.55
C PHE A 90 -30.02 -41.20 15.36
N GLU A 91 -29.03 -40.73 16.14
CA GLU A 91 -28.25 -41.58 17.04
C GLU A 91 -29.13 -42.27 18.10
N LYS A 92 -30.11 -41.54 18.65
CA LYS A 92 -31.10 -42.09 19.59
C LYS A 92 -31.95 -43.21 18.97
N LEU A 93 -32.22 -43.14 17.66
CA LEU A 93 -32.96 -44.19 16.93
C LEU A 93 -32.10 -45.44 16.70
N GLU A 94 -30.78 -45.29 16.58
CA GLU A 94 -29.84 -46.41 16.49
C GLU A 94 -29.68 -47.13 17.84
N GLU A 95 -29.54 -46.38 18.94
CA GLU A 95 -29.46 -46.96 20.29
C GLU A 95 -30.71 -47.76 20.67
N THR A 96 -31.90 -47.26 20.34
CA THR A 96 -33.16 -47.96 20.63
C THR A 96 -33.37 -49.22 19.80
N SER A 97 -32.76 -49.32 18.60
CA SER A 97 -32.88 -50.48 17.73
C SER A 97 -31.89 -51.61 18.07
N THR A 98 -30.75 -51.31 18.68
CA THR A 98 -29.78 -52.33 19.13
C THR A 98 -30.23 -53.08 20.40
N ALA A 99 -31.05 -52.47 21.26
CA ALA A 99 -31.56 -53.08 22.48
C ALA A 99 -32.61 -54.22 22.27
N ARG A 100 -33.11 -54.42 21.05
CA ARG A 100 -34.15 -55.42 20.70
C ARG A 100 -33.62 -56.49 19.73
N THR A 101 -32.68 -57.33 20.15
CA THR A 101 -32.09 -58.37 19.28
C THR A 101 -32.49 -59.80 19.67
N THR A 102 -33.72 -60.21 19.30
CA THR A 102 -34.09 -61.63 19.14
C THR A 102 -34.06 -62.03 17.66
N ARG A 103 -33.01 -62.75 17.24
CA ARG A 103 -32.75 -63.56 16.02
C ARG A 103 -33.20 -63.12 14.60
N GLY A 104 -34.18 -62.23 14.41
CA GLY A 104 -34.59 -61.69 13.09
C GLY A 104 -33.86 -60.40 12.65
N ALA A 105 -32.96 -59.87 13.49
CA ALA A 105 -32.44 -58.51 13.37
C ALA A 105 -31.46 -58.25 12.21
N ARG A 106 -30.85 -59.28 11.61
CA ARG A 106 -29.75 -59.10 10.65
C ARG A 106 -30.17 -58.49 9.31
N ALA A 107 -31.34 -58.84 8.80
CA ALA A 107 -31.88 -58.27 7.56
C ALA A 107 -32.45 -56.86 7.78
N GLY A 108 -33.05 -56.62 8.95
CA GLY A 108 -33.53 -55.30 9.35
C GLY A 108 -32.41 -54.26 9.45
N LEU A 109 -31.25 -54.64 10.01
CA LEU A 109 -30.06 -53.79 10.15
C LEU A 109 -29.48 -53.31 8.80
N ILE A 110 -29.50 -54.14 7.76
CA ILE A 110 -29.01 -53.76 6.42
C ILE A 110 -29.98 -52.79 5.74
N MET A 111 -31.30 -53.04 5.85
CA MET A 111 -32.34 -52.16 5.32
C MET A 111 -32.39 -50.82 6.05
N THR A 112 -32.20 -50.81 7.37
CA THR A 112 -32.06 -49.56 8.13
C THR A 112 -30.78 -48.84 7.74
N LYS A 113 -29.63 -49.50 7.63
CA LYS A 113 -28.38 -48.86 7.19
C LYS A 113 -28.47 -48.26 5.78
N LEU A 114 -29.12 -48.94 4.83
CA LEU A 114 -29.36 -48.40 3.47
C LEU A 114 -30.37 -47.26 3.48
N ARG A 115 -31.51 -47.41 4.17
CA ARG A 115 -32.50 -46.33 4.33
C ARG A 115 -31.89 -45.11 5.00
N TRP A 116 -31.00 -45.33 5.96
CA TRP A 116 -30.22 -44.31 6.65
C TRP A 116 -29.23 -43.65 5.70
N HIS A 117 -28.54 -44.42 4.84
CA HIS A 117 -27.65 -43.90 3.80
C HIS A 117 -28.39 -43.04 2.76
N PHE A 118 -29.61 -43.44 2.36
CA PHE A 118 -30.41 -42.70 1.38
C PHE A 118 -31.11 -41.46 1.96
N MET A 119 -31.72 -41.55 3.15
CA MET A 119 -32.39 -40.41 3.78
C MET A 119 -31.39 -39.30 4.16
N ARG A 120 -30.20 -39.70 4.60
CA ARG A 120 -29.21 -38.76 5.12
C ARG A 120 -28.34 -38.16 4.00
N ALA A 121 -28.33 -38.73 2.79
CA ALA A 121 -27.71 -38.11 1.62
C ALA A 121 -28.49 -36.88 1.12
N SER A 122 -29.81 -36.93 1.05
CA SER A 122 -30.63 -35.77 0.65
C SER A 122 -30.57 -34.63 1.66
N ASP A 123 -30.59 -34.96 2.95
CA ASP A 123 -30.47 -33.96 4.01
C ASP A 123 -29.06 -33.37 4.06
N ALA A 124 -28.01 -34.20 3.93
CA ALA A 124 -26.63 -33.73 3.83
C ALA A 124 -26.44 -32.79 2.63
N ALA A 125 -27.00 -33.13 1.45
CA ALA A 125 -26.95 -32.25 0.28
C ALA A 125 -27.69 -30.93 0.51
N LYS A 126 -28.87 -30.96 1.17
CA LYS A 126 -29.63 -29.76 1.54
C LYS A 126 -28.82 -28.85 2.47
N TYR A 127 -28.21 -29.39 3.53
CA TYR A 127 -27.40 -28.62 4.47
C TYR A 127 -26.09 -28.14 3.83
N ALA A 128 -25.42 -28.96 3.02
CA ALA A 128 -24.25 -28.57 2.26
C ALA A 128 -24.54 -27.36 1.37
N LYS A 129 -25.70 -27.34 0.69
CA LYS A 129 -26.14 -26.19 -0.11
C LYS A 129 -26.33 -24.94 0.76
N ARG A 130 -27.09 -25.02 1.85
CA ARG A 130 -27.33 -23.89 2.77
C ARG A 130 -26.04 -23.32 3.37
N PHE A 131 -25.13 -24.19 3.78
CA PHE A 131 -23.84 -23.76 4.31
C PHE A 131 -22.93 -23.18 3.25
N THR A 132 -23.00 -23.65 2.00
CA THR A 132 -22.27 -23.03 0.88
C THR A 132 -22.77 -21.61 0.60
N GLU A 133 -24.09 -21.40 0.63
CA GLU A 133 -24.69 -20.07 0.47
C GLU A 133 -24.30 -19.14 1.62
N SER A 134 -24.35 -19.63 2.87
CA SER A 134 -23.94 -18.87 4.06
C SER A 134 -22.44 -18.54 4.03
N HIS A 135 -21.60 -19.50 3.65
CA HIS A 135 -20.16 -19.30 3.43
C HIS A 135 -19.90 -18.19 2.39
N HIS A 136 -20.66 -18.14 1.30
CA HIS A 136 -20.51 -17.09 0.30
C HIS A 136 -20.91 -15.70 0.82
N ARG A 137 -22.01 -15.61 1.58
CA ARG A 137 -22.44 -14.35 2.23
C ARG A 137 -21.41 -13.87 3.24
N LEU A 138 -20.92 -14.76 4.11
CA LEU A 138 -19.87 -14.44 5.08
C LEU A 138 -18.57 -13.96 4.42
N ASN A 139 -18.14 -14.58 3.32
CA ASN A 139 -16.97 -14.11 2.56
C ASN A 139 -17.17 -12.73 1.94
N THR A 140 -18.39 -12.41 1.51
CA THR A 140 -18.72 -11.05 1.06
C THR A 140 -18.53 -10.03 2.18
N TYR A 141 -19.00 -10.36 3.39
CA TYR A 141 -18.81 -9.50 4.55
C TYR A 141 -17.34 -9.36 4.97
N ILE A 142 -16.55 -10.45 4.93
CA ILE A 142 -15.08 -10.41 5.13
C ILE A 142 -14.44 -9.40 4.18
N GLY A 143 -14.81 -9.45 2.90
CA GLY A 143 -14.30 -8.52 1.89
C GLY A 143 -14.62 -7.06 2.20
N LEU A 144 -15.87 -6.78 2.62
CA LEU A 144 -16.30 -5.44 3.01
C LEU A 144 -15.58 -4.94 4.28
N LEU A 145 -15.46 -5.78 5.31
CA LEU A 145 -14.74 -5.46 6.55
C LEU A 145 -13.26 -5.18 6.29
N SER A 146 -12.62 -6.01 5.46
CA SER A 146 -11.20 -5.86 5.09
C SER A 146 -10.96 -4.61 4.27
N HIS A 147 -11.85 -4.31 3.33
CA HIS A 147 -11.77 -3.09 2.52
C HIS A 147 -11.92 -1.84 3.39
N HIS A 148 -12.88 -1.83 4.31
CA HIS A 148 -13.09 -0.71 5.22
C HIS A 148 -11.86 -0.47 6.13
N SER A 149 -11.33 -1.55 6.72
CA SER A 149 -10.14 -1.48 7.57
C SER A 149 -8.91 -0.96 6.81
N THR A 150 -8.71 -1.44 5.58
CA THR A 150 -7.60 -0.98 4.72
C THR A 150 -7.77 0.47 4.29
N SER A 151 -8.99 0.89 3.96
CA SER A 151 -9.31 2.26 3.57
C SER A 151 -9.06 3.24 4.73
N GLN A 152 -9.42 2.87 5.95
CA GLN A 152 -9.16 3.67 7.14
C GLN A 152 -7.66 3.84 7.37
N LEU A 153 -6.89 2.75 7.33
CA LEU A 153 -5.43 2.79 7.50
C LEU A 153 -4.74 3.61 6.41
N LEU A 154 -5.21 3.52 5.16
CA LEU A 154 -4.74 4.38 4.07
C LEU A 154 -5.11 5.85 4.28
N GLY A 155 -6.28 6.13 4.84
CA GLY A 155 -6.70 7.48 5.20
C GLY A 155 -5.79 8.10 6.27
N GLU A 156 -5.46 7.34 7.30
CA GLU A 156 -4.54 7.73 8.37
C GLU A 156 -3.13 8.00 7.81
N HIS A 157 -2.59 7.08 7.01
CA HIS A 157 -1.28 7.29 6.37
C HIS A 157 -1.27 8.45 5.38
N ARG A 158 -2.38 8.72 4.68
CA ARG A 158 -2.48 9.91 3.83
C ARG A 158 -2.41 11.18 4.67
N TYR A 159 -3.08 11.22 5.81
CA TYR A 159 -3.01 12.36 6.72
C TYR A 159 -1.58 12.58 7.24
N GLU A 160 -0.89 11.51 7.66
CA GLU A 160 0.51 11.57 8.08
C GLU A 160 1.44 12.02 6.94
N ALA A 161 1.27 11.47 5.73
CA ALA A 161 2.06 11.86 4.58
C ALA A 161 1.84 13.33 4.20
N HIS A 162 0.62 13.85 4.34
CA HIS A 162 0.33 15.27 4.14
C HIS A 162 1.00 16.14 5.21
N GLN A 163 0.99 15.70 6.48
CA GLN A 163 1.68 16.38 7.56
C GLN A 163 3.20 16.42 7.33
N VAL A 164 3.80 15.28 6.95
CA VAL A 164 5.23 15.20 6.62
C VAL A 164 5.57 16.07 5.41
N THR A 165 4.69 16.13 4.41
CA THR A 165 4.90 17.00 3.23
C THR A 165 4.83 18.48 3.62
N TYR A 166 3.91 18.84 4.52
CA TYR A 166 3.80 20.19 5.06
C TYR A 166 5.04 20.59 5.88
N GLU A 167 5.49 19.72 6.78
CA GLU A 167 6.72 19.92 7.56
C GLU A 167 7.96 20.00 6.65
N SER A 168 8.05 19.14 5.64
CA SER A 168 9.12 19.18 4.63
C SER A 168 9.11 20.49 3.84
N ARG A 169 7.93 21.03 3.52
CA ARG A 169 7.82 22.35 2.86
C ARG A 169 8.33 23.47 3.77
N ALA A 170 7.96 23.47 5.05
CA ALA A 170 8.45 24.45 6.02
C ALA A 170 9.98 24.33 6.19
N LEU A 171 10.50 23.11 6.25
CA LEU A 171 11.93 22.84 6.38
C LEU A 171 12.70 23.24 5.12
N ARG A 172 12.12 23.05 3.94
CA ARG A 172 12.68 23.50 2.65
C ARG A 172 12.69 25.03 2.55
N GLN A 173 11.64 25.69 3.01
CA GLN A 173 11.61 27.17 3.08
C GLN A 173 12.69 27.69 4.03
N ALA A 174 12.79 27.11 5.23
CA ALA A 174 13.85 27.45 6.17
C ALA A 174 15.24 27.20 5.57
N ALA A 175 15.44 26.07 4.87
CA ALA A 175 16.71 25.75 4.22
C ALA A 175 17.08 26.77 3.11
N GLU A 176 16.12 27.24 2.32
CA GLU A 176 16.37 28.30 1.32
C GLU A 176 16.65 29.64 2.00
N GLU A 177 15.94 30.00 3.08
CA GLU A 177 16.27 31.19 3.89
C GLU A 177 17.69 31.10 4.45
N PHE A 178 18.06 29.97 5.07
CA PHE A 178 19.42 29.73 5.56
C PHE A 178 20.45 29.81 4.44
N LYS A 179 20.16 29.28 3.25
CA LYS A 179 21.04 29.39 2.09
C LYS A 179 21.23 30.83 1.64
N THR A 180 20.17 31.65 1.63
CA THR A 180 20.30 33.09 1.30
C THR A 180 21.13 33.84 2.35
N ILE A 181 20.92 33.55 3.63
CA ILE A 181 21.71 34.11 4.74
C ILE A 181 23.17 33.67 4.63
N ALA A 182 23.43 32.39 4.38
CA ALA A 182 24.78 31.86 4.24
C ALA A 182 25.51 32.44 3.02
N LEU A 183 24.83 32.59 1.88
CA LEU A 183 25.40 33.19 0.68
C LEU A 183 25.72 34.67 0.89
N SER A 184 24.84 35.44 1.54
CA SER A 184 25.11 36.84 1.87
C SER A 184 26.27 37.00 2.86
N ALA A 185 26.33 36.16 3.90
CA ALA A 185 27.44 36.14 4.85
C ALA A 185 28.77 35.75 4.19
N LEU A 186 28.77 34.72 3.33
CA LEU A 186 29.94 34.33 2.55
C LEU A 186 30.40 35.45 1.62
N GLN A 187 29.47 36.15 0.99
CA GLN A 187 29.79 37.29 0.13
C GLN A 187 30.42 38.43 0.94
N GLN A 188 29.87 38.75 2.11
CA GLN A 188 30.43 39.78 2.99
C GLN A 188 31.83 39.40 3.51
N VAL A 189 32.03 38.15 3.95
CA VAL A 189 33.33 37.64 4.40
C VAL A 189 34.32 37.53 3.23
N SER A 190 33.87 37.22 2.01
CA SER A 190 34.75 37.19 0.82
C SER A 190 35.33 38.57 0.52
N LEU A 191 34.51 39.61 0.59
CA LEU A 191 34.93 40.98 0.33
C LEU A 191 35.88 41.48 1.42
N GLN A 192 35.53 41.23 2.69
CA GLN A 192 36.32 41.65 3.83
C GLN A 192 37.63 40.87 3.96
N SER A 193 37.61 39.55 3.73
CA SER A 193 38.82 38.72 3.76
C SER A 193 39.73 38.98 2.55
N ARG A 194 39.21 39.26 1.34
CA ARG A 194 40.07 39.70 0.24
C ARG A 194 40.84 40.96 0.61
N GLN A 195 40.20 41.94 1.25
CA GLN A 195 40.90 43.13 1.73
C GLN A 195 41.92 42.82 2.84
N GLN A 196 41.52 42.07 3.87
CA GLN A 196 42.41 41.75 5.00
C GLN A 196 43.57 40.81 4.63
N ILE A 197 43.34 39.83 3.75
CA ILE A 197 44.39 38.92 3.26
C ILE A 197 45.35 39.69 2.36
N VAL A 198 44.87 40.60 1.51
CA VAL A 198 45.75 41.46 0.71
C VAL A 198 46.58 42.36 1.62
N GLU A 199 46.00 42.99 2.65
CA GLU A 199 46.75 43.79 3.62
C GLU A 199 47.75 42.96 4.46
N GLN A 200 47.34 41.80 4.98
CA GLN A 200 48.20 40.92 5.77
C GLN A 200 49.30 40.27 4.93
N ALA A 201 49.00 39.89 3.69
CA ALA A 201 50.01 39.35 2.77
C ALA A 201 51.02 40.44 2.40
N LEU A 202 50.57 41.66 2.12
CA LEU A 202 51.46 42.80 1.83
C LEU A 202 52.35 43.16 3.03
N THR A 203 51.87 43.00 4.26
CA THR A 203 52.68 43.26 5.47
C THR A 203 53.59 42.10 5.87
N ARG A 204 53.21 40.82 5.65
CA ARG A 204 54.06 39.65 5.96
C ARG A 204 55.11 39.31 4.89
N LEU A 205 54.90 39.66 3.63
CA LEU A 205 55.81 39.31 2.52
C LEU A 205 57.22 39.93 2.63
N PHE A 206 57.40 40.92 3.50
CA PHE A 206 58.68 41.57 3.73
C PHE A 206 59.65 40.78 4.63
N PHE A 207 59.21 39.74 5.35
CA PHE A 207 60.07 39.04 6.34
C PHE A 207 60.06 37.50 6.28
N ALA A 208 59.41 36.86 5.30
CA ALA A 208 59.27 35.40 5.26
C ALA A 208 60.38 34.67 4.48
N SER A 209 60.72 33.46 4.94
CA SER A 209 61.65 32.51 4.32
C SER A 209 61.22 32.12 2.88
N PRO A 210 62.15 31.77 1.97
CA PRO A 210 61.84 31.36 0.60
C PRO A 210 60.88 30.16 0.49
N GLU A 211 60.86 29.25 1.47
CA GLU A 211 59.96 28.09 1.48
C GLU A 211 58.50 28.49 1.77
N ASP A 212 58.29 29.46 2.65
CA ASP A 212 56.95 29.96 2.99
C ASP A 212 56.26 30.64 1.81
N ARG A 213 57.03 31.25 0.88
CA ARG A 213 56.49 31.85 -0.35
C ARG A 213 55.86 30.83 -1.29
N ARG A 214 56.38 29.60 -1.36
CA ARG A 214 55.79 28.55 -2.21
C ARG A 214 54.47 28.05 -1.63
N VAL A 215 54.37 27.93 -0.31
CA VAL A 215 53.13 27.53 0.35
C VAL A 215 52.08 28.64 0.21
N ALA A 216 52.46 29.89 0.46
CA ALA A 216 51.56 31.04 0.32
C ALA A 216 50.99 31.17 -1.11
N SER A 217 51.80 31.03 -2.15
CA SER A 217 51.33 31.11 -3.54
C SER A 217 50.41 29.95 -3.94
N ARG A 218 50.59 28.76 -3.37
CA ARG A 218 49.68 27.62 -3.58
C ARG A 218 48.35 27.84 -2.87
N VAL A 219 48.38 28.31 -1.63
CA VAL A 219 47.17 28.66 -0.88
C VAL A 219 46.41 29.74 -1.63
N GLN A 220 47.08 30.81 -2.07
CA GLN A 220 46.45 31.90 -2.81
C GLN A 220 45.76 31.42 -4.11
N ARG A 221 46.39 30.55 -4.92
CA ARG A 221 45.74 29.99 -6.11
C ARG A 221 44.48 29.17 -5.79
N VAL A 222 44.52 28.39 -4.72
CA VAL A 222 43.36 27.59 -4.30
C VAL A 222 42.24 28.52 -3.82
N THR A 223 42.59 29.54 -3.05
CA THR A 223 41.65 30.56 -2.57
C THR A 223 41.02 31.33 -3.73
N ASP A 224 41.80 31.77 -4.71
CA ASP A 224 41.29 32.47 -5.89
C ASP A 224 40.38 31.55 -6.74
N MET A 225 40.76 30.29 -6.92
CA MET A 225 39.94 29.30 -7.63
C MET A 225 38.57 29.07 -6.96
N ILE A 226 38.54 29.03 -5.62
CA ILE A 226 37.29 28.91 -4.85
C ILE A 226 36.43 30.16 -5.06
N PHE A 227 37.01 31.34 -4.98
CA PHE A 227 36.27 32.59 -5.16
C PHE A 227 35.74 32.78 -6.59
N ASP A 228 36.54 32.44 -7.59
CA ASP A 228 36.12 32.52 -9.00
C ASP A 228 35.01 31.50 -9.30
N SER A 229 35.06 30.31 -8.69
CA SER A 229 34.00 29.28 -8.82
C SER A 229 32.68 29.68 -8.15
N LEU A 230 32.74 30.54 -7.13
CA LEU A 230 31.58 31.06 -6.39
C LEU A 230 31.09 32.43 -6.87
N SER A 231 31.76 33.03 -7.87
CA SER A 231 31.41 34.34 -8.41
C SER A 231 29.97 34.38 -8.95
N PRO A 232 29.23 35.51 -8.81
CA PRO A 232 27.87 35.65 -9.34
C PRO A 232 27.78 35.41 -10.84
N HIS A 233 28.88 35.67 -11.55
CA HIS A 233 28.99 35.56 -13.01
C HIS A 233 29.29 34.12 -13.50
N THR A 234 29.57 33.18 -12.59
CA THR A 234 29.84 31.79 -12.94
C THR A 234 28.53 31.07 -13.31
N PRO A 235 28.47 30.31 -14.43
CA PRO A 235 27.25 29.62 -14.84
C PRO A 235 26.66 28.74 -13.72
N VAL A 236 25.33 28.72 -13.59
CA VAL A 236 24.62 28.03 -12.49
C VAL A 236 25.01 26.55 -12.39
N ALA A 237 25.05 25.83 -13.51
CA ALA A 237 25.43 24.41 -13.54
C ALA A 237 26.86 24.14 -13.03
N GLN A 238 27.81 25.04 -13.31
CA GLN A 238 29.19 24.91 -12.83
C GLN A 238 29.28 25.20 -11.34
N ARG A 239 28.51 26.17 -10.86
CA ARG A 239 28.40 26.53 -9.44
C ARG A 239 27.78 25.40 -8.63
N GLU A 240 26.70 24.79 -9.12
CA GLU A 240 26.06 23.64 -8.47
C GLU A 240 26.98 22.43 -8.41
N ARG A 241 27.71 22.15 -9.50
CA ARG A 241 28.72 21.08 -9.52
C ARG A 241 29.85 21.34 -8.52
N PHE A 242 30.30 22.58 -8.42
CA PHE A 242 31.32 22.97 -7.44
C PHE A 242 30.79 22.84 -6.00
N LEU A 243 29.57 23.30 -5.72
CA LEU A 243 28.94 23.17 -4.40
C LEU A 243 28.70 21.71 -4.01
N SER A 244 28.31 20.85 -4.95
CA SER A 244 28.20 19.40 -4.75
C SER A 244 29.54 18.78 -4.36
N LEU A 245 30.64 19.21 -4.99
CA LEU A 245 32.00 18.76 -4.65
C LEU A 245 32.50 19.34 -3.32
N LEU A 246 32.03 20.53 -2.94
CA LEU A 246 32.42 21.20 -1.69
C LEU A 246 31.64 20.69 -0.47
N ALA A 247 30.41 20.19 -0.66
CA ALA A 247 29.53 19.77 0.41
C ALA A 247 30.17 18.74 1.37
N PRO A 248 30.86 17.68 0.91
CA PRO A 248 31.56 16.76 1.81
C PRO A 248 32.67 17.44 2.62
N VAL A 249 33.40 18.39 2.03
CA VAL A 249 34.49 19.13 2.70
C VAL A 249 33.92 20.06 3.76
N LEU A 250 32.82 20.74 3.48
CA LEU A 250 32.11 21.59 4.44
C LEU A 250 31.54 20.77 5.60
N ILE A 251 30.96 19.60 5.34
CA ILE A 251 30.44 18.71 6.38
C ILE A 251 31.57 18.21 7.29
N VAL A 252 32.69 17.78 6.70
CA VAL A 252 33.87 17.36 7.47
C VAL A 252 34.45 18.52 8.26
N GLY A 253 34.56 19.71 7.68
CA GLY A 253 35.05 20.92 8.35
C GLY A 253 34.16 21.34 9.51
N ALA A 254 32.83 21.35 9.33
CA ALA A 254 31.87 21.65 10.38
C ALA A 254 31.92 20.61 11.51
N ALA A 255 32.06 19.32 11.19
CA ALA A 255 32.25 18.26 12.18
C ALA A 255 33.57 18.42 12.95
N LEU A 256 34.65 18.86 12.29
CA LEU A 256 35.95 19.11 12.92
C LEU A 256 35.92 20.32 13.84
N VAL A 257 35.27 21.42 13.43
CA VAL A 257 35.07 22.62 14.26
C VAL A 257 34.16 22.32 15.44
N ALA A 258 33.09 21.56 15.24
CA ALA A 258 32.23 21.10 16.34
C ALA A 258 33.02 20.21 17.30
N HIS A 259 33.87 19.31 16.80
CA HIS A 259 34.72 18.46 17.64
C HIS A 259 35.75 19.27 18.44
N THR A 260 36.32 20.33 17.89
CA THR A 260 37.32 21.15 18.61
C THR A 260 36.70 22.12 19.61
N HIS A 261 35.45 22.55 19.41
CA HIS A 261 34.74 23.46 20.32
C HIS A 261 33.85 22.77 21.35
N VAL A 262 33.43 21.53 21.13
CA VAL A 262 32.65 20.77 22.11
C VAL A 262 33.60 20.27 23.20
N SER A 263 33.29 20.66 24.45
CA SER A 263 34.07 20.38 25.67
C SER A 263 34.61 18.94 25.74
N SER A 264 35.82 18.79 26.31
CA SER A 264 36.67 17.58 26.27
C SER A 264 36.03 16.27 26.77
N HIS A 265 34.87 16.33 27.42
CA HIS A 265 34.16 15.14 27.89
C HIS A 265 33.49 14.32 26.78
N TRP A 266 33.29 14.87 25.58
CA TRP A 266 32.74 14.14 24.41
C TRP A 266 33.81 13.66 23.42
N HIS A 267 35.10 13.73 23.77
CA HIS A 267 36.23 13.22 22.96
C HIS A 267 36.29 11.69 22.94
N SER A 268 35.14 11.03 22.75
CA SER A 268 35.14 9.61 22.44
C SER A 268 35.71 9.44 21.03
N THR A 269 36.85 8.76 20.96
CA THR A 269 37.56 8.35 19.74
C THR A 269 36.68 7.58 18.74
N LEU A 270 35.45 7.23 19.13
CA LEU A 270 34.45 6.50 18.33
C LEU A 270 33.57 7.42 17.46
N PHE A 271 33.49 8.72 17.74
CA PHE A 271 32.53 9.59 17.06
C PHE A 271 32.93 9.91 15.61
N LEU A 272 34.21 10.18 15.37
CA LEU A 272 34.75 10.47 14.04
C LEU A 272 34.60 9.30 13.04
N PRO A 273 34.95 8.04 13.38
CA PRO A 273 34.73 6.92 12.47
C PRO A 273 33.24 6.64 12.22
N ALA A 274 32.36 6.90 13.19
CA ALA A 274 30.91 6.77 13.01
C ALA A 274 30.36 7.80 12.00
N ILE A 275 30.82 9.06 12.08
CA ILE A 275 30.46 10.10 11.10
C ILE A 275 31.01 9.74 9.72
N CYS A 276 32.25 9.28 9.63
CA CYS A 276 32.82 8.84 8.34
C CYS A 276 32.06 7.64 7.77
N ALA A 277 31.67 6.67 8.58
CA ALA A 277 30.88 5.52 8.15
C ALA A 277 29.48 5.94 7.68
N LEU A 278 28.81 6.84 8.39
CA LEU A 278 27.52 7.41 7.98
C LEU A 278 27.64 8.17 6.66
N LEU A 279 28.68 8.97 6.47
CA LEU A 279 28.91 9.69 5.20
C LEU A 279 29.15 8.74 4.04
N VAL A 280 29.99 7.71 4.23
CA VAL A 280 30.21 6.67 3.22
C VAL A 280 28.91 5.91 2.93
N GLN A 281 28.11 5.60 3.94
CA GLN A 281 26.83 4.92 3.79
C GLN A 281 25.80 5.78 3.05
N VAL A 282 25.71 7.08 3.35
CA VAL A 282 24.82 8.02 2.66
C VAL A 282 25.25 8.20 1.20
N LEU A 283 26.55 8.37 0.94
CA LEU A 283 27.08 8.46 -0.43
C LEU A 283 26.86 7.15 -1.19
N TRP A 284 27.04 6.00 -0.52
CA TRP A 284 26.80 4.69 -1.10
C TRP A 284 25.32 4.48 -1.40
N LEU A 285 24.40 4.81 -0.48
CA LEU A 285 22.96 4.74 -0.71
C LEU A 285 22.54 5.67 -1.85
N GLN A 286 23.03 6.91 -1.90
CA GLN A 286 22.75 7.84 -3.00
C GLN A 286 23.31 7.35 -4.34
N SER A 287 24.43 6.62 -4.33
CA SER A 287 25.00 6.01 -5.53
C SER A 287 24.33 4.68 -5.93
N SER A 288 23.66 4.01 -4.98
CA SER A 288 23.09 2.66 -5.14
C SER A 288 21.56 2.64 -5.21
N THR A 289 20.87 3.75 -4.90
CA THR A 289 19.49 3.92 -5.29
C THR A 289 19.47 3.96 -6.82
N PRO A 290 18.91 2.95 -7.51
CA PRO A 290 18.73 3.03 -8.95
C PRO A 290 17.94 4.30 -9.21
N LEU A 291 18.53 5.21 -10.01
CA LEU A 291 18.16 6.63 -10.03
C LEU A 291 16.64 6.83 -10.20
N TYR A 292 15.98 5.90 -10.87
CA TYR A 292 14.57 5.57 -10.73
C TYR A 292 14.48 4.04 -10.95
N PRO A 293 13.54 3.27 -10.38
CA PRO A 293 13.10 2.05 -11.02
C PRO A 293 12.52 2.49 -12.37
N GLY A 294 13.39 2.62 -13.37
CA GLY A 294 13.06 3.25 -14.63
C GLY A 294 11.90 2.49 -15.24
N PHE A 295 10.75 3.14 -15.32
CA PHE A 295 9.70 2.69 -16.20
C PHE A 295 10.26 2.87 -17.61
N SER A 296 10.71 1.78 -18.20
CA SER A 296 11.19 1.76 -19.57
C SER A 296 10.00 1.52 -20.50
N CYS A 297 10.22 1.73 -21.78
CA CYS A 297 9.24 1.38 -22.81
C CYS A 297 8.85 -0.11 -22.78
N GLU A 298 9.60 -0.96 -22.07
CA GLU A 298 9.36 -2.41 -21.98
C GLU A 298 8.32 -2.79 -20.91
N ASN A 299 8.03 -1.90 -19.94
CA ASN A 299 7.15 -2.21 -18.81
C ASN A 299 6.09 -1.14 -18.51
N ALA A 300 6.01 -0.10 -19.34
CA ALA A 300 5.07 1.00 -19.19
C ALA A 300 4.46 1.39 -20.53
N ILE A 301 3.31 2.07 -20.47
CA ILE A 301 2.74 2.79 -21.60
C ILE A 301 3.00 4.28 -21.44
N LEU A 302 2.96 5.02 -22.53
CA LEU A 302 3.01 6.48 -22.53
C LEU A 302 1.59 6.99 -22.71
N LEU A 303 1.14 7.89 -21.84
CA LEU A 303 -0.15 8.57 -21.95
C LEU A 303 0.13 10.05 -22.23
N ALA A 304 -0.15 10.51 -23.44
CA ALA A 304 -0.29 11.92 -23.74
C ALA A 304 -1.67 12.36 -23.26
N ASP A 305 -1.68 13.16 -22.21
CA ASP A 305 -2.91 13.61 -21.58
C ASP A 305 -3.59 14.74 -22.38
N PHE A 306 -4.73 15.22 -21.88
CA PHE A 306 -5.47 16.27 -22.58
C PHE A 306 -4.81 17.67 -22.50
N PHE A 307 -3.79 17.86 -21.65
CA PHE A 307 -2.92 19.03 -21.65
C PHE A 307 -1.71 18.87 -22.59
N GLY A 308 -1.53 17.69 -23.19
CA GLY A 308 -0.39 17.35 -24.03
C GLY A 308 0.85 16.90 -23.23
N GLU A 309 0.72 16.73 -21.92
CA GLU A 309 1.80 16.20 -21.08
C GLU A 309 1.90 14.69 -21.25
N THR A 310 3.12 14.17 -21.40
CA THR A 310 3.35 12.73 -21.52
C THR A 310 3.64 12.13 -20.15
N ILE A 311 2.74 11.28 -19.68
CA ILE A 311 2.82 10.58 -18.41
C ILE A 311 3.21 9.12 -18.68
N THR A 312 4.21 8.61 -17.97
CA THR A 312 4.57 7.19 -18.03
C THR A 312 3.72 6.39 -17.06
N VAL A 313 2.87 5.50 -17.59
CA VAL A 313 1.95 4.70 -16.79
C VAL A 313 2.45 3.25 -16.70
N PRO A 314 2.68 2.70 -15.51
CA PRO A 314 3.10 1.31 -15.36
C PRO A 314 2.05 0.34 -15.95
N PHE A 315 2.52 -0.63 -16.73
CA PHE A 315 1.62 -1.54 -17.47
C PHE A 315 0.69 -2.35 -16.54
N GLN A 316 1.06 -2.54 -15.28
CA GLN A 316 0.23 -3.23 -14.30
C GLN A 316 -1.13 -2.55 -14.06
N PHE A 317 -1.19 -1.21 -14.14
CA PHE A 317 -2.43 -0.45 -14.01
C PHE A 317 -3.28 -0.47 -15.29
N CYS A 318 -2.74 -1.02 -16.38
CA CYS A 318 -3.36 -1.05 -17.68
C CYS A 318 -3.99 -2.41 -18.00
N ARG A 319 -4.16 -3.30 -17.01
CA ARG A 319 -4.73 -4.65 -17.20
C ARG A 319 -6.19 -4.65 -17.67
N SER A 320 -6.95 -3.63 -17.29
CA SER A 320 -8.34 -3.43 -17.69
C SER A 320 -8.62 -1.95 -17.86
N SER A 321 -9.63 -1.62 -18.65
CA SER A 321 -10.05 -0.22 -18.86
C SER A 321 -10.53 0.43 -17.56
N GLU A 322 -11.09 -0.36 -16.65
CA GLU A 322 -11.63 0.04 -15.36
C GLU A 322 -10.51 0.36 -14.36
N MET A 323 -9.45 -0.47 -14.33
CA MET A 323 -8.26 -0.22 -13.51
C MET A 323 -7.52 1.02 -13.99
N PHE A 324 -7.38 1.17 -15.31
CA PHE A 324 -6.77 2.36 -15.90
C PHE A 324 -7.58 3.62 -15.60
N HIS A 325 -8.90 3.56 -15.71
CA HIS A 325 -9.78 4.66 -15.32
C HIS A 325 -9.64 5.01 -13.83
N SER A 326 -9.54 4.01 -12.95
CA SER A 326 -9.33 4.25 -11.51
C SER A 326 -8.00 4.94 -11.23
N LEU A 327 -6.95 4.62 -12.01
CA LEU A 327 -5.68 5.33 -11.98
C LEU A 327 -5.85 6.78 -12.44
N LEU A 328 -6.58 7.03 -13.53
CA LEU A 328 -6.82 8.40 -14.00
C LEU A 328 -7.59 9.22 -12.96
N ASP A 329 -8.63 8.67 -12.33
CA ASP A 329 -9.39 9.35 -11.28
C ASP A 329 -8.49 9.74 -10.09
N LEU A 330 -7.50 8.89 -9.76
CA LEU A 330 -6.49 9.19 -8.75
C LEU A 330 -5.47 10.23 -9.23
N LEU A 331 -4.97 10.13 -10.46
CA LEU A 331 -3.99 11.09 -11.01
C LEU A 331 -4.58 12.50 -11.08
N TYR A 332 -5.85 12.62 -11.43
CA TYR A 332 -6.55 13.90 -11.53
C TYR A 332 -7.25 14.31 -10.23
N SER A 333 -7.02 13.63 -9.10
CA SER A 333 -7.64 14.01 -7.83
C SER A 333 -7.14 15.34 -7.29
N ASP A 334 -5.89 15.70 -7.64
CA ASP A 334 -5.19 16.88 -7.14
C ASP A 334 -5.23 18.05 -8.14
N TYR A 335 -5.82 17.84 -9.31
CA TYR A 335 -6.04 18.87 -10.33
C TYR A 335 -7.31 19.66 -10.04
N ASP A 336 -7.56 20.69 -10.85
CA ASP A 336 -8.78 21.51 -10.76
C ASP A 336 -10.06 20.64 -10.78
N GLU A 337 -11.10 21.09 -10.06
CA GLU A 337 -12.38 20.37 -9.91
C GLU A 337 -13.01 20.05 -11.26
N ASP A 338 -12.80 20.91 -12.26
CA ASP A 338 -13.26 20.68 -13.63
C ASP A 338 -12.56 19.48 -14.28
N ALA A 339 -11.23 19.41 -14.24
CA ALA A 339 -10.44 18.29 -14.77
C ALA A 339 -10.83 16.97 -14.11
N ARG A 340 -10.92 16.99 -12.77
CA ARG A 340 -11.35 15.84 -11.98
C ARG A 340 -12.76 15.38 -12.37
N LYS A 341 -13.69 16.33 -12.55
CA LYS A 341 -15.06 16.03 -12.97
C LYS A 341 -15.12 15.39 -14.34
N PHE A 342 -14.32 15.84 -15.32
CA PHE A 342 -14.26 15.20 -16.64
C PHE A 342 -13.83 13.74 -16.55
N VAL A 343 -12.76 13.47 -15.81
CA VAL A 343 -12.24 12.10 -15.65
C VAL A 343 -13.26 11.24 -14.91
N ARG A 344 -13.78 11.70 -13.77
CA ARG A 344 -14.76 10.97 -12.95
C ARG A 344 -16.04 10.63 -13.70
N LEU A 345 -16.50 11.51 -14.60
CA LEU A 345 -17.66 11.30 -15.45
C LEU A 345 -17.35 10.51 -16.74
N ARG A 346 -16.10 10.07 -16.94
CA ARG A 346 -15.64 9.39 -18.16
C ARG A 346 -15.89 10.19 -19.43
N LEU A 347 -15.76 11.51 -19.33
CA LEU A 347 -15.92 12.45 -20.45
C LEU A 347 -14.61 12.59 -21.24
N TYR A 348 -13.99 11.46 -21.55
CA TYR A 348 -12.77 11.38 -22.32
C TYR A 348 -12.77 10.16 -23.23
N GLU A 349 -12.03 10.26 -24.32
CA GLU A 349 -11.76 9.17 -25.26
C GLU A 349 -10.26 8.93 -25.32
N LEU A 350 -9.88 7.68 -25.58
CA LEU A 350 -8.49 7.28 -25.70
C LEU A 350 -8.22 6.85 -27.13
N TYR A 351 -7.14 7.34 -27.70
CA TYR A 351 -6.69 7.05 -29.05
C TYR A 351 -5.31 6.41 -29.01
N LEU A 352 -5.05 5.46 -29.90
CA LEU A 352 -3.70 4.91 -30.07
C LEU A 352 -2.85 5.92 -30.84
N GLY A 353 -1.74 6.34 -30.22
CA GLY A 353 -0.87 7.41 -30.73
C GLY A 353 -0.46 7.20 -32.17
N GLY A 354 -0.68 8.22 -33.01
CA GLY A 354 -0.36 8.21 -34.45
C GLY A 354 -1.29 7.40 -35.35
N THR A 355 -2.32 6.71 -34.84
CA THR A 355 -3.21 5.86 -35.67
C THR A 355 -4.67 6.32 -35.71
N SER A 356 -5.04 7.36 -34.95
CA SER A 356 -6.44 7.80 -34.75
C SER A 356 -7.41 6.67 -34.35
N GLN A 357 -6.91 5.51 -33.93
CA GLN A 357 -7.71 4.35 -33.60
C GLN A 357 -8.28 4.52 -32.20
N LEU A 358 -9.61 4.55 -32.08
CA LEU A 358 -10.31 4.64 -30.80
C LEU A 358 -10.08 3.37 -29.97
N VAL A 359 -9.61 3.57 -28.74
CA VAL A 359 -9.44 2.53 -27.71
C VAL A 359 -10.67 2.53 -26.82
N SER A 360 -11.36 1.40 -26.80
CA SER A 360 -12.59 1.14 -26.05
C SER A 360 -12.41 -0.08 -25.14
N SER A 361 -13.31 -0.28 -24.19
CA SER A 361 -13.25 -1.44 -23.29
C SER A 361 -13.28 -2.79 -24.04
N SER A 362 -13.88 -2.86 -25.22
CA SER A 362 -13.99 -4.09 -26.02
C SER A 362 -12.70 -4.45 -26.77
N ASN A 363 -11.85 -3.48 -27.11
CA ASN A 363 -10.58 -3.70 -27.79
C ASN A 363 -9.35 -3.44 -26.90
N TRP A 364 -9.55 -3.08 -25.63
CA TRP A 364 -8.51 -2.72 -24.66
C TRP A 364 -7.32 -3.69 -24.65
N SER A 365 -7.57 -4.98 -24.44
CA SER A 365 -6.52 -6.00 -24.34
C SER A 365 -5.71 -6.19 -25.62
N ARG A 366 -6.23 -5.75 -26.78
CA ARG A 366 -5.55 -5.82 -28.08
C ARG A 366 -4.77 -4.55 -28.38
N CYS A 367 -5.21 -3.40 -27.88
CA CYS A 367 -4.60 -2.09 -28.12
C CYS A 367 -3.50 -1.76 -27.11
N ILE A 368 -3.59 -2.29 -25.89
CA ILE A 368 -2.72 -1.91 -24.79
C ILE A 368 -1.60 -2.94 -24.60
N LEU A 369 -0.38 -2.57 -25.03
CA LEU A 369 0.86 -3.33 -24.87
C LEU A 369 1.92 -2.43 -24.24
N PRO A 370 2.96 -2.98 -23.58
CA PRO A 370 4.09 -2.16 -23.13
C PRO A 370 4.71 -1.40 -24.31
N GLY A 371 5.00 -0.11 -24.10
CA GLY A 371 5.53 0.81 -25.10
C GLY A 371 4.45 1.49 -25.94
N THR A 372 3.17 1.10 -25.80
CA THR A 372 2.05 1.78 -26.46
C THR A 372 1.98 3.24 -26.03
N CYS A 373 1.76 4.15 -26.99
CA CYS A 373 1.40 5.54 -26.71
C CYS A 373 -0.12 5.70 -26.82
N LEU A 374 -0.75 6.27 -25.80
CA LEU A 374 -2.16 6.64 -25.78
C LEU A 374 -2.30 8.15 -25.78
N GLU A 375 -3.23 8.67 -26.56
CA GLU A 375 -3.62 10.07 -26.59
C GLU A 375 -5.01 10.21 -25.97
N MET A 376 -5.17 11.12 -25.01
CA MET A 376 -6.43 11.35 -24.33
C MET A 376 -7.12 12.61 -24.87
N GLY A 377 -8.33 12.44 -25.40
CA GLY A 377 -9.18 13.54 -25.86
C GLY A 377 -10.35 13.79 -24.90
N ILE A 378 -10.80 15.05 -24.80
CA ILE A 378 -11.99 15.42 -24.02
C ILE A 378 -13.24 15.27 -24.90
N VAL A 379 -14.29 14.67 -24.35
CA VAL A 379 -15.60 14.61 -25.00
C VAL A 379 -16.44 15.81 -24.59
N LEU A 380 -16.63 16.75 -25.51
CA LEU A 380 -17.54 17.87 -25.31
C LEU A 380 -18.97 17.41 -25.57
N ILE A 381 -19.71 17.12 -24.50
CA ILE A 381 -21.16 16.93 -24.59
C ILE A 381 -21.76 18.34 -24.73
N PRO A 382 -22.45 18.66 -25.84
CA PRO A 382 -23.21 19.89 -25.92
C PRO A 382 -24.16 19.90 -24.73
N GLN A 383 -23.99 20.84 -23.81
CA GLN A 383 -25.02 21.07 -22.81
C GLN A 383 -26.28 21.35 -23.62
N ALA A 384 -27.21 20.40 -23.63
CA ALA A 384 -28.55 20.65 -24.11
C ALA A 384 -28.96 21.90 -23.36
N HIS A 385 -28.99 23.03 -24.07
CA HIS A 385 -29.49 24.27 -23.50
C HIS A 385 -30.82 23.87 -22.90
N SER A 386 -30.90 23.95 -21.57
CA SER A 386 -32.16 23.84 -20.87
C SER A 386 -32.91 25.09 -21.26
N ASP A 387 -33.42 25.09 -22.50
CA ASP A 387 -34.18 26.17 -23.08
C ASP A 387 -35.29 26.42 -22.08
N ALA A 388 -35.22 27.64 -21.57
CA ALA A 388 -36.17 28.24 -20.69
C ALA A 388 -37.57 27.79 -21.09
N MET A 389 -38.32 27.33 -20.09
CA MET A 389 -39.77 27.45 -20.13
C MET A 389 -40.10 28.86 -20.65
N CYS A 390 -40.58 28.93 -21.90
CA CYS A 390 -41.29 30.10 -22.38
C CYS A 390 -42.50 30.31 -21.46
N PRO A 391 -42.68 31.50 -20.87
CA PRO A 391 -43.86 31.84 -20.06
C PRO A 391 -45.15 31.88 -20.90
#